data_AF-A0A9P5CAC9-F1
#
_entry.id   AF-A0A9P5CAC9-F1
#
_cell.length_a   1.000
_cell.length_b   1.000
_cell.length_c   1.000
_cell.angle_alpha   90.00
_cell.angle_beta   90.00
_cell.angle_gamma   90.00
#
_symmetry.space_group_name_H-M   'P 1'
#
loop_
_entity.id
_entity.type
_entity.pdbx_description
1 polymer ?
#
loop_
_entity_poly.entity_id
_entity_poly.type
_entity_poly.pdbx_seq_one_letter_code
_entity_poly.pdbx_strand_id
1 'polypeptide(L)'
;MTAAHGVIAILESTYNSLDLDSILSLYADDAKLTAHLFELVGLDKVQIRAFYADLFESNGDIEFVTRCISGTPDLVIWECDVRYTARKSSPALGIARGDAVVMRGVSLLTWRDGLIAEQKDYFHVARKS
;
A
#
# COMPACT_ATOMS: atom_id res chain seq x y z
N MET A 1 0.20 -15.63 -19.84
CA MET A 1 -0.58 -14.56 -19.17
C MET A 1 -1.25 -15.03 -17.87
N THR A 2 -0.61 -15.90 -17.09
CA THR A 2 -1.19 -16.49 -15.86
C THR A 2 -0.59 -15.95 -14.55
N ALA A 3 0.63 -15.36 -14.59
CA ALA A 3 1.29 -14.83 -13.39
C ALA A 3 0.63 -13.54 -12.85
N ALA A 4 0.20 -12.63 -13.74
CA ALA A 4 -0.37 -11.35 -13.32
C ALA A 4 -1.68 -11.51 -12.53
N HIS A 5 -2.59 -12.42 -12.94
CA HIS A 5 -3.82 -12.69 -12.20
C HIS A 5 -3.57 -13.29 -10.81
N GLY A 6 -2.55 -14.13 -10.67
CA GLY A 6 -2.14 -14.67 -9.37
C GLY A 6 -1.63 -13.57 -8.44
N VAL A 7 -0.80 -12.67 -8.95
CA VAL A 7 -0.29 -11.51 -8.18
C VAL A 7 -1.40 -10.53 -7.81
N ILE A 8 -2.36 -10.26 -8.71
CA ILE A 8 -3.55 -9.43 -8.43
C ILE A 8 -4.32 -9.99 -7.24
N ALA A 9 -4.70 -11.27 -7.32
CA ALA A 9 -5.48 -11.90 -6.27
C ALA A 9 -4.75 -11.87 -4.93
N ILE A 10 -3.43 -12.15 -4.93
CA ILE A 10 -2.62 -12.16 -3.70
C ILE A 10 -2.51 -10.76 -3.08
N LEU A 11 -2.15 -9.73 -3.85
CA LEU A 11 -2.00 -8.38 -3.29
C LEU A 11 -3.32 -7.86 -2.76
N GLU A 12 -4.37 -7.87 -3.57
CA GLU A 12 -5.66 -7.32 -3.15
C GLU A 12 -6.24 -8.08 -1.96
N SER A 13 -6.23 -9.42 -1.97
CA SER A 13 -6.77 -10.21 -0.85
C SER A 13 -5.94 -10.03 0.43
N THR A 14 -4.61 -9.94 0.31
CA THR A 14 -3.72 -9.85 1.48
C THR A 14 -3.81 -8.46 2.11
N TYR A 15 -3.84 -7.39 1.32
CA TYR A 15 -3.97 -6.04 1.88
C TYR A 15 -5.38 -5.78 2.44
N ASN A 16 -6.44 -6.33 1.82
CA ASN A 16 -7.80 -6.22 2.37
C ASN A 16 -8.08 -7.13 3.57
N SER A 17 -7.20 -8.08 3.91
CA SER A 17 -7.33 -8.80 5.18
C SER A 17 -7.05 -7.89 6.39
N LEU A 18 -6.32 -6.79 6.17
CA LEU A 18 -5.83 -5.86 7.19
C LEU A 18 -5.03 -6.56 8.30
N ASP A 19 -4.55 -7.78 8.04
CA ASP A 19 -3.75 -8.57 8.95
C ASP A 19 -2.26 -8.25 8.72
N LEU A 20 -1.65 -7.61 9.71
CA LEU A 20 -0.27 -7.14 9.62
C LEU A 20 0.71 -8.29 9.37
N ASP A 21 0.48 -9.46 9.96
CA ASP A 21 1.39 -10.59 9.81
C ASP A 21 1.31 -11.16 8.39
N SER A 22 0.11 -11.28 7.82
CA SER A 22 -0.11 -11.66 6.43
C SER A 22 0.53 -10.67 5.46
N ILE A 23 0.38 -9.35 5.68
CA ILE A 23 1.01 -8.33 4.84
C ILE A 23 2.53 -8.42 4.94
N LEU A 24 3.09 -8.50 6.15
CA LEU A 24 4.55 -8.60 6.34
C LEU A 24 5.15 -9.90 5.83
N SER A 25 4.35 -10.97 5.72
CA SER A 25 4.80 -12.23 5.13
C SER A 25 5.13 -12.10 3.64
N LEU A 26 4.61 -11.07 2.95
CA LEU A 26 4.97 -10.76 1.58
C LEU A 26 6.37 -10.16 1.44
N TYR A 27 6.95 -9.59 2.51
CA TYR A 27 8.21 -8.86 2.43
C TYR A 27 9.41 -9.73 2.80
N ALA A 28 10.53 -9.55 2.10
CA ALA A 28 11.82 -10.09 2.51
C ALA A 28 12.27 -9.47 3.84
N ASP A 29 13.13 -10.14 4.60
CA ASP A 29 13.55 -9.67 5.93
C ASP A 29 14.36 -8.36 5.89
N ASP A 30 15.11 -8.14 4.82
CA ASP A 30 15.87 -6.93 4.53
C ASP A 30 15.10 -5.91 3.68
N ALA A 31 13.79 -6.11 3.49
CA ALA A 31 12.99 -5.29 2.59
C ALA A 31 12.99 -3.80 2.97
N LYS A 32 12.83 -2.96 1.95
CA LYS A 32 12.77 -1.50 2.09
C LYS A 32 11.49 -0.92 1.53
N LEU A 33 10.89 0.02 2.24
CA LEU A 33 9.72 0.77 1.78
C LEU A 33 9.97 2.27 1.75
N THR A 34 9.55 2.92 0.68
CA THR A 34 9.48 4.38 0.57
C THR A 34 8.04 4.77 0.25
N ALA A 35 7.45 5.64 1.07
CA ALA A 35 6.12 6.20 0.83
C ALA A 35 6.21 7.71 0.63
N HIS A 36 6.25 8.13 -0.63
CA HIS A 36 6.53 9.51 -1.00
C HIS A 36 5.48 10.51 -0.50
N LEU A 37 4.21 10.11 -0.45
CA LEU A 37 3.13 10.95 0.08
C LEU A 37 3.34 11.34 1.56
N PHE A 38 4.03 10.48 2.31
CA PHE A 38 4.26 10.65 3.75
C PHE A 38 5.71 11.06 4.06
N GLU A 39 6.52 11.34 3.03
CA GLU A 39 7.95 11.68 3.17
C GLU A 39 8.78 10.60 3.90
N LEU A 40 8.34 9.34 3.85
CA LEU A 40 9.02 8.20 4.47
C LEU A 40 9.93 7.53 3.44
N VAL A 41 11.23 7.41 3.75
CA VAL A 41 12.24 6.88 2.82
C VAL A 41 13.02 5.72 3.45
N GLY A 42 13.08 4.60 2.74
CA GLY A 42 13.95 3.48 3.09
C GLY A 42 13.63 2.79 4.42
N LEU A 43 12.35 2.75 4.80
CA LEU A 43 11.88 2.06 6.01
C LEU A 43 12.26 0.59 5.98
N ASP A 44 12.80 0.08 7.09
CA ASP A 44 13.01 -1.36 7.27
C ASP A 44 11.71 -2.10 7.64
N LYS A 45 11.74 -3.43 7.69
CA LYS A 45 10.56 -4.28 7.96
C LYS A 45 9.88 -3.98 9.30
N VAL A 46 10.62 -3.54 10.33
CA VAL A 46 10.03 -3.14 11.62
C VAL A 46 9.26 -1.83 11.45
N GLN A 47 9.82 -0.87 10.72
CA GLN A 47 9.17 0.38 10.41
C GLN A 47 7.98 0.22 9.44
N ILE A 48 8.05 -0.73 8.50
CA ILE A 48 6.93 -1.12 7.63
C ILE A 48 5.75 -1.62 8.46
N ARG A 49 6.02 -2.47 9.47
CA ARG A 49 4.98 -2.91 10.42
C ARG A 49 4.30 -1.74 11.10
N ALA A 50 5.10 -0.82 11.64
CA ALA A 50 4.59 0.36 12.34
C ALA A 50 3.78 1.27 11.42
N PHE A 51 4.22 1.44 10.18
CA PHE A 51 3.52 2.22 9.15
C PHE A 51 2.12 1.66 8.86
N TYR A 52 2.00 0.36 8.56
CA TYR A 52 0.69 -0.25 8.31
C TYR A 52 -0.19 -0.29 9.57
N ALA A 53 0.40 -0.51 10.76
CA ALA A 53 -0.33 -0.45 12.01
C ALA A 53 -0.97 0.93 12.25
N ASP A 54 -0.21 2.02 12.06
CA ASP A 54 -0.74 3.38 12.19
C ASP A 54 -1.78 3.69 11.10
N LEU A 55 -1.56 3.24 9.86
CA LEU A 55 -2.54 3.38 8.78
C LEU A 55 -3.90 2.76 9.16
N PHE A 56 -3.88 1.56 9.76
CA PHE A 56 -5.09 0.82 10.14
C PHE A 56 -5.75 1.36 11.41
N GLU A 57 -4.97 1.86 12.37
CA GLU A 57 -5.50 2.50 13.57
C GLU A 57 -6.16 3.85 13.24
N SER A 58 -5.49 4.65 12.42
CA SER A 58 -5.86 6.04 12.10
C SER A 58 -7.01 6.17 11.10
N ASN A 59 -7.45 5.08 10.48
CA ASN A 59 -8.50 5.07 9.46
C ASN A 59 -9.52 3.94 9.69
N GLY A 60 -10.75 4.12 9.22
CA GLY A 60 -11.81 3.11 9.23
C GLY A 60 -12.18 2.70 7.81
N ASP A 61 -12.89 1.59 7.67
CA ASP A 61 -13.47 1.13 6.38
C ASP A 61 -12.42 1.09 5.25
N ILE A 62 -11.23 0.61 5.57
CA ILE A 62 -10.10 0.61 4.64
C ILE A 62 -10.33 -0.47 3.58
N GLU A 63 -10.25 -0.07 2.32
CA GLU A 63 -10.37 -0.95 1.16
C GLU A 63 -9.24 -0.63 0.17
N PHE A 64 -8.51 -1.66 -0.23
CA PHE A 64 -7.53 -1.58 -1.31
C PHE A 64 -8.17 -2.10 -2.59
N VAL A 65 -8.32 -1.24 -3.60
CA VAL A 65 -8.97 -1.61 -4.86
C VAL A 65 -7.96 -1.60 -5.99
N THR A 66 -7.63 -2.78 -6.49
CA THR A 66 -6.72 -2.91 -7.63
C THR A 66 -7.37 -2.31 -8.88
N ARG A 67 -6.64 -1.40 -9.52
CA ARG A 67 -7.03 -0.82 -10.82
C ARG A 67 -6.34 -1.56 -11.96
N CYS A 68 -5.06 -1.83 -11.79
CA CYS A 68 -4.23 -2.47 -12.79
C CYS A 68 -3.01 -3.11 -12.13
N ILE A 69 -2.53 -4.22 -12.69
CA ILE A 69 -1.20 -4.75 -12.42
C ILE A 69 -0.47 -4.95 -13.74
N SER A 70 0.77 -4.48 -13.79
CA SER A 70 1.66 -4.64 -14.94
C SER A 70 3.10 -4.90 -14.48
N GLY A 71 3.99 -5.24 -15.41
CA GLY A 71 5.40 -5.43 -15.13
C GLY A 71 5.94 -6.80 -15.55
N THR A 72 7.00 -7.23 -14.88
CA THR A 72 7.73 -8.49 -15.07
C THR A 72 7.68 -9.34 -13.79
N PRO A 73 8.20 -10.58 -13.79
CA PRO A 73 8.30 -11.37 -12.55
C PRO A 73 9.10 -10.69 -11.43
N ASP A 74 10.09 -9.86 -11.77
CA ASP A 74 11.00 -9.23 -10.80
C ASP A 74 10.56 -7.81 -10.41
N LEU A 75 9.72 -7.18 -11.22
CA LEU A 75 9.23 -5.82 -10.99
C LEU A 75 7.75 -5.74 -11.33
N VAL A 76 6.92 -5.56 -10.30
CA VAL A 76 5.48 -5.41 -10.42
C VAL A 76 5.10 -3.95 -10.16
N ILE A 77 4.26 -3.39 -11.01
CA ILE A 77 3.60 -2.10 -10.80
C ILE A 77 2.15 -2.37 -10.45
N TRP A 78 1.75 -2.00 -9.24
CA TRP A 78 0.38 -2.14 -8.75
C TRP A 78 -0.28 -0.77 -8.68
N GLU A 79 -1.23 -0.49 -9.58
CA GLU A 79 -2.08 0.70 -9.50
C GLU A 79 -3.28 0.40 -8.59
N CYS A 80 -3.45 1.21 -7.55
CA CYS A 80 -4.39 0.95 -6.48
C CYS A 80 -5.09 2.24 -6.01
N ASP A 81 -6.38 2.10 -5.70
CA ASP A 81 -7.11 3.07 -4.87
C ASP A 81 -7.16 2.52 -3.44
N VAL A 82 -6.61 3.26 -2.48
CA VAL A 82 -6.81 3.01 -1.04
C VAL A 82 -7.93 3.91 -0.56
N ARG A 83 -9.10 3.33 -0.29
CA ARG A 83 -10.28 4.03 0.19
C ARG A 83 -10.39 3.86 1.69
N TYR A 84 -10.81 4.91 2.39
CA TYR A 84 -10.99 4.83 3.83
C TYR A 84 -11.82 6.01 4.36
N THR A 85 -12.34 5.83 5.58
CA THR A 85 -12.91 6.90 6.40
C THR A 85 -11.84 7.41 7.36
N ALA A 86 -11.48 8.69 7.27
CA ALA A 86 -10.45 9.28 8.13
C ALA A 86 -10.90 9.37 9.59
N ARG A 87 -10.19 8.75 10.54
CA ARG A 87 -10.51 8.87 11.98
C ARG A 87 -9.80 10.04 12.66
N LYS A 88 -8.73 10.54 12.03
CA LYS A 88 -7.94 11.70 12.44
C LYS A 88 -7.90 12.72 11.30
N SER A 89 -7.79 14.01 11.65
CA SER A 89 -7.54 15.06 10.66
C SER A 89 -6.06 15.09 10.25
N SER A 90 -5.79 15.38 8.98
CA SER A 90 -4.43 15.67 8.48
C SER A 90 -4.44 16.99 7.71
N PRO A 91 -4.00 18.10 8.34
CA PRO A 91 -3.90 19.39 7.65
C PRO A 91 -2.98 19.36 6.43
N ALA A 92 -1.88 18.59 6.49
CA ALA A 92 -0.93 18.44 5.40
C ALA A 92 -1.55 17.82 4.15
N LEU A 93 -2.52 16.91 4.35
CA LEU A 93 -3.24 16.24 3.26
C LEU A 93 -4.59 16.88 2.95
N GLY A 94 -4.99 17.92 3.68
CA GLY A 94 -6.30 18.55 3.55
C GLY A 94 -7.46 17.63 3.93
N ILE A 95 -7.24 16.71 4.88
CA ILE A 95 -8.23 15.71 5.31
C ILE A 95 -8.81 16.10 6.67
N ALA A 96 -10.14 16.15 6.78
CA ALA A 96 -10.85 16.30 8.03
C ALA A 96 -11.24 14.92 8.61
N ARG A 97 -11.45 14.86 9.93
CA ARG A 97 -12.01 13.67 10.58
C ARG A 97 -13.42 13.40 10.03
N GLY A 98 -13.67 12.16 9.64
CA GLY A 98 -14.94 11.71 9.07
C GLY A 98 -15.00 11.78 7.54
N ASP A 99 -13.98 12.35 6.88
CA ASP A 99 -13.94 12.37 5.42
C ASP A 99 -13.84 10.96 4.84
N ALA A 100 -14.61 10.71 3.78
CA ALA A 100 -14.39 9.59 2.89
C ALA A 100 -13.28 9.96 1.91
N VAL A 101 -12.13 9.32 2.04
CA VAL A 101 -10.91 9.63 1.31
C VAL A 101 -10.59 8.51 0.31
N VAL A 102 -10.04 8.90 -0.83
CA VAL A 102 -9.42 7.98 -1.78
C VAL A 102 -7.97 8.44 -1.98
N MET A 103 -7.00 7.62 -1.58
CA MET A 103 -5.62 7.76 -2.03
C MET A 103 -5.45 6.95 -3.30
N ARG A 104 -5.04 7.59 -4.40
CA ARG A 104 -4.82 6.94 -5.69
C ARG A 104 -3.34 6.99 -6.03
N GLY A 105 -2.80 5.88 -6.50
CA GLY A 105 -1.40 5.83 -6.85
C GLY A 105 -0.94 4.51 -7.41
N VAL A 106 0.38 4.38 -7.46
CA VAL A 106 1.07 3.17 -7.84
C VAL A 106 2.09 2.78 -6.78
N SER A 107 2.19 1.48 -6.53
CA SER A 107 3.30 0.85 -5.82
C SER A 107 4.20 0.15 -6.82
N LEU A 108 5.48 0.48 -6.82
CA LEU A 108 6.52 -0.27 -7.52
C LEU A 108 7.07 -1.30 -6.55
N LEU A 109 6.91 -2.57 -6.87
CA LEU A 109 7.30 -3.70 -6.04
C LEU A 109 8.39 -4.48 -6.76
N THR A 110 9.61 -4.42 -6.24
CA THR A 110 10.72 -5.28 -6.68
C THR A 110 10.66 -6.59 -5.91
N TRP A 111 10.64 -7.72 -6.61
CA TRP A 111 10.53 -9.04 -6.04
C TRP A 111 11.86 -9.79 -6.10
N ARG A 112 12.13 -10.58 -5.06
CA ARG A 112 13.27 -11.50 -4.96
C ARG A 112 12.83 -12.75 -4.22
N ASP A 113 13.05 -13.91 -4.83
CA ASP A 113 12.69 -15.21 -4.26
C ASP A 113 11.22 -15.31 -3.81
N GLY A 114 10.30 -14.68 -4.57
CA GLY A 114 8.87 -14.66 -4.28
C GLY A 114 8.44 -13.70 -3.17
N LEU A 115 9.34 -12.86 -2.67
CA LEU A 115 9.08 -11.85 -1.65
C LEU A 115 9.36 -10.44 -2.17
N ILE A 116 8.66 -9.44 -1.63
CA ILE A 116 8.89 -8.02 -1.89
C ILE A 116 10.21 -7.62 -1.21
N ALA A 117 11.21 -7.29 -2.01
CA ALA A 117 12.49 -6.77 -1.53
C ALA A 117 12.50 -5.23 -1.44
N GLU A 118 11.77 -4.55 -2.32
CA GLU A 118 11.64 -3.09 -2.28
C GLU A 118 10.24 -2.67 -2.69
N GLN A 119 9.66 -1.69 -1.98
CA GLN A 119 8.42 -1.02 -2.34
C GLN A 119 8.62 0.49 -2.41
N LYS A 120 8.13 1.12 -3.48
CA LYS A 120 8.07 2.57 -3.63
C LYS A 120 6.66 3.00 -3.99
N ASP A 121 6.05 3.77 -3.09
CA ASP A 121 4.66 4.23 -3.20
C ASP A 121 4.60 5.67 -3.68
N TYR A 122 3.91 5.87 -4.80
CA TYR A 122 3.62 7.17 -5.40
C TYR A 122 2.12 7.41 -5.41
N PHE A 123 1.61 7.83 -4.25
CA PHE A 123 0.18 8.10 -4.04
C PHE A 123 -0.09 9.59 -3.87
N HIS A 124 -1.33 9.97 -4.14
CA HIS A 124 -1.88 11.28 -3.81
C HIS A 124 -3.32 11.12 -3.31
N VAL A 125 -3.80 12.11 -2.55
CA VAL A 125 -5.22 12.19 -2.22
C VAL A 125 -5.99 12.61 -3.47
N ALA A 126 -6.82 11.72 -4.00
CA ALA A 126 -7.67 12.00 -5.15
C ALA A 126 -8.75 13.01 -4.72
N ARG A 127 -8.73 14.20 -5.32
CA ARG A 127 -9.75 15.22 -5.07
C ARG A 127 -11.03 14.85 -5.82
N LYS A 128 -12.19 15.12 -5.21
CA LYS A 128 -13.47 15.07 -5.92
C LYS A 128 -13.40 16.10 -7.05
N SER A 129 -13.37 15.60 -8.28
CA SER A 129 -13.55 16.39 -9.50
C SER A 129 -14.97 16.93 -9.59
#